data_AF-A0A1V3G4I0-F1
#
_entry.id   AF-A0A1V3G4I0-F1
#
_cell.length_a   1.000
_cell.length_b   1.000
_cell.length_c   1.000
_cell.angle_alpha   90.00
_cell.angle_beta   90.00
_cell.angle_gamma   90.00
#
_symmetry.space_group_name_H-M   'P 1'
#
loop_
_entity.id
_entity.type
_entity.pdbx_description
1 polymer ?
#
loop_
_entity_poly.entity_id
_entity_poly.type
_entity_poly.pdbx_seq_one_letter_code
_entity_poly.pdbx_strand_id
1 'polypeptide(L)' 'MNLFVSQTIVIQQLKVEGIQNSSVLQIGSAGVIQPVSQLFNTGGHIGPAPQIPDPDLPSVPSVPLGPPS' A
#
# COMPACT_ATOMS: atom_id res chain seq x y z
N MET A 1 13.50 29.14 8.03
CA MET A 1 12.24 29.78 8.42
C MET A 1 11.81 29.18 9.74
N ASN A 2 11.54 30.00 10.75
CA ASN A 2 11.13 29.50 12.08
C ASN A 2 9.61 29.53 12.16
N LEU A 3 9.00 28.36 12.36
CA LEU A 3 7.55 28.21 12.52
C LEU A 3 7.26 27.88 13.98
N PHE A 4 6.58 28.79 14.69
CA PHE A 4 6.14 28.58 16.06
C PHE A 4 4.64 28.32 16.06
N VAL A 5 4.21 27.15 16.53
CA VAL A 5 2.80 26.75 16.53
C VAL A 5 2.40 26.29 17.92
N SER A 6 1.41 26.97 18.50
CA SER A 6 0.73 26.52 19.71
C SER A 6 -0.64 25.96 19.30
N GLN A 7 -0.87 24.66 19.53
CA GLN A 7 -2.14 24.02 19.22
C GLN A 7 -2.66 23.26 20.44
N THR A 8 -3.93 23.44 20.75
CA THR A 8 -4.69 22.59 21.67
C THR A 8 -5.75 21.88 20.85
N ILE A 9 -5.60 20.58 20.67
CA ILE A 9 -6.51 19.76 19.87
C ILE A 9 -7.14 18.73 20.81
N VAL A 10 -8.46 18.82 20.98
CA VAL A 10 -9.24 17.89 21.81
C VAL A 10 -10.17 17.10 20.90
N ILE A 11 -9.90 15.81 20.77
CA ILE A 11 -10.69 14.90 19.93
C ILE A 11 -11.33 13.87 20.86
N GLN A 12 -12.66 13.90 20.94
CA GLN A 12 -13.44 12.99 21.77
C GLN A 12 -13.59 11.60 21.15
N GLN A 13 -13.70 11.55 19.82
CA GLN A 13 -13.67 10.32 19.06
C GLN A 13 -13.19 10.64 17.64
N LEU A 14 -12.32 9.79 17.10
CA LEU A 14 -11.95 9.81 15.69
C LEU A 14 -11.92 8.37 15.20
N LYS A 15 -12.79 8.05 14.26
CA LYS A 15 -12.92 6.73 13.66
C LYS A 15 -12.48 6.80 12.21
N VAL A 16 -11.49 5.97 11.84
CA VAL A 16 -10.99 5.87 10.47
C VAL A 16 -11.20 4.43 10.02
N GLU A 17 -12.16 4.23 9.12
CA GLU A 17 -12.59 2.88 8.71
C GLU A 17 -11.63 2.23 7.71
N GLY A 18 -10.92 3.03 6.91
CA GLY A 18 -10.03 2.50 5.88
C GLY A 18 -9.00 3.53 5.47
N ILE A 19 -7.75 3.09 5.42
CA ILE A 19 -6.61 3.87 4.95
C ILE A 19 -6.06 3.09 3.76
N GLN A 20 -6.14 3.66 2.56
CA GLN A 20 -5.64 3.05 1.33
C GLN A 20 -4.17 3.44 1.08
N ASN A 21 -3.53 2.89 0.06
CA ASN A 21 -2.13 3.18 -0.23
C ASN A 21 -1.90 4.70 -0.32
N SER A 22 -0.86 5.14 0.40
CA SER A 22 -0.43 6.54 0.53
C SER A 22 -1.52 7.50 1.01
N SER A 23 -2.43 7.00 1.81
CA SER A 23 -3.31 7.88 2.59
C SER A 23 -2.53 8.47 3.76
N VAL A 24 -2.71 9.76 3.98
CA VAL A 24 -2.15 10.47 5.14
C VAL A 24 -3.30 11.15 5.86
N LEU A 25 -3.43 10.87 7.15
CA LEU A 25 -4.32 11.60 8.04
C LEU A 25 -3.49 12.40 9.02
N GLN A 26 -3.49 13.72 8.83
CA GLN A 26 -2.71 14.64 9.65
C GLN A 26 -3.63 15.46 10.55
N ILE A 27 -3.29 15.50 11.83
CA ILE A 27 -3.96 16.30 12.85
C ILE A 27 -2.93 17.24 13.47
N GLY A 28 -3.21 18.54 13.44
CA GLY A 28 -2.27 19.57 13.81
C GLY A 28 -1.43 20.07 12.64
N SER A 29 -0.39 20.83 12.92
CA SER A 29 0.50 21.38 11.89
C SER A 29 1.41 20.32 11.30
N ALA A 30 1.60 20.36 10.00
CA ALA A 30 2.71 19.69 9.33
C ALA A 30 3.26 20.59 8.24
N GLY A 31 4.49 20.27 7.83
CA GLY A 31 5.12 20.84 6.67
C GLY A 31 4.66 20.16 5.38
N VAL A 32 5.59 19.94 4.47
CA VAL A 32 5.31 19.28 3.20
C VAL A 32 5.11 17.78 3.45
N ILE A 33 3.93 17.26 3.07
CA ILE A 33 3.66 15.83 3.04
C ILE A 33 3.59 15.40 1.58
N GLN A 34 4.43 14.43 1.21
CA GLN A 34 4.47 13.86 -0.15
C GLN A 34 4.08 12.38 -0.06
N PRO A 35 2.78 12.07 0.00
CA PRO A 35 2.35 10.69 -0.02
C PRO A 35 2.52 10.12 -1.43
N VAL A 36 3.44 9.17 -1.59
CA VAL A 36 3.72 8.53 -2.88
C VAL A 36 3.18 7.12 -2.86
N SER A 37 2.29 6.81 -3.80
CA SER A 37 1.73 5.47 -4.00
C SER A 37 2.30 4.89 -5.28
N GLN A 38 3.14 3.87 -5.14
CA GLN A 38 3.66 3.12 -6.28
C GLN A 38 3.00 1.74 -6.28
N LEU A 39 1.82 1.64 -6.89
CA LEU A 39 1.19 0.35 -7.17
C LEU A 39 1.86 -0.24 -8.41
N PHE A 40 2.93 -0.99 -8.21
CA PHE A 40 3.48 -1.81 -9.27
C PHE A 40 2.72 -3.14 -9.33
N ASN A 41 1.83 -3.25 -10.32
CA ASN A 41 1.37 -4.56 -10.77
C ASN A 41 2.47 -5.16 -11.65
N THR A 42 3.56 -5.66 -11.05
CA THR A 42 4.64 -6.36 -11.77
C THR A 42 4.24 -7.77 -12.22
N GLY A 43 2.94 -8.05 -12.33
CA GLY A 43 2.43 -9.37 -12.70
C GLY A 43 2.85 -9.82 -14.10
N GLY A 44 3.45 -8.98 -14.95
CA GLY A 44 3.90 -9.38 -16.30
C GLY A 44 2.81 -10.03 -17.16
N HIS A 45 1.54 -9.93 -16.74
CA HIS A 45 0.42 -10.63 -17.34
C HIS A 45 -0.10 -9.76 -18.48
N ILE A 46 0.28 -10.13 -19.69
CA ILE A 46 -0.14 -9.50 -20.94
C ILE A 46 -1.49 -10.07 -21.44
N GLY A 47 -2.07 -11.01 -20.70
CA GLY A 47 -3.29 -11.72 -21.04
C GLY A 47 -4.06 -12.18 -19.80
N PRO A 48 -5.26 -12.74 -20.00
CA PRO A 48 -6.08 -13.27 -18.90
C PRO A 48 -5.30 -14.32 -18.08
N ALA A 49 -5.61 -14.39 -16.78
CA ALA A 49 -4.99 -15.35 -15.87
C ALA A 49 -5.18 -16.79 -16.41
N PRO A 50 -4.15 -17.66 -16.31
CA PRO A 50 -4.27 -19.05 -16.71
C PRO A 50 -5.44 -19.74 -16.00
N GLN A 51 -6.16 -20.60 -16.73
CA GLN A 51 -7.17 -21.47 -16.14
C GLN A 51 -6.52 -22.32 -15.04
N ILE A 52 -7.17 -22.42 -13.87
CA ILE A 52 -6.69 -23.28 -12.78
C ILE A 52 -6.61 -24.72 -13.34
N PRO A 53 -5.47 -25.41 -13.21
CA PRO A 53 -5.34 -26.80 -13.66
C PRO A 53 -6.37 -27.69 -12.97
N ASP A 54 -6.91 -28.67 -13.72
CA ASP A 54 -7.77 -29.69 -13.14
C ASP A 54 -7.04 -30.39 -11.97
N PRO A 55 -7.73 -30.70 -10.86
CA PRO A 55 -7.12 -31.25 -9.65
C PRO A 55 -6.42 -32.61 -9.84
N ASP A 56 -6.59 -33.26 -11.00
CA ASP A 56 -6.03 -34.57 -11.32
C ASP A 56 -4.67 -34.51 -12.07
N LEU A 57 -4.10 -33.33 -12.34
CA LEU A 57 -2.75 -33.22 -12.92
C LEU A 57 -1.65 -33.05 -11.85
N PRO A 58 -0.49 -33.73 -12.00
CA PRO A 58 0.59 -33.65 -11.03
C PRO A 58 1.18 -32.24 -10.96
N SER A 59 1.21 -31.66 -9.75
CA SER A 59 1.74 -30.31 -9.50
C SER A 59 3.22 -30.21 -9.85
N VAL A 60 3.58 -29.30 -10.77
CA VAL A 60 4.98 -28.96 -11.04
C VAL A 60 5.59 -28.16 -9.86
N PRO A 61 6.88 -28.35 -9.53
CA PRO A 61 7.50 -27.76 -8.35
C PRO A 61 7.70 -26.26 -8.53
N SER A 62 7.28 -25.49 -7.52
CA SER A 62 7.45 -24.04 -7.46
C SER A 62 8.93 -23.68 -7.33
N VAL A 63 9.51 -23.03 -8.33
CA VAL A 63 10.89 -22.54 -8.29
C VAL A 63 10.95 -21.28 -7.40
N PRO A 64 11.94 -21.12 -6.49
CA PRO A 64 12.01 -19.97 -5.60
C PRO A 64 12.32 -18.67 -6.36
N LEU A 65 11.67 -17.56 -5.94
CA LEU A 65 11.93 -16.22 -6.45
C LEU A 65 13.39 -15.81 -6.20
N GLY A 66 14.08 -15.40 -7.26
CA GLY A 66 15.42 -14.82 -7.17
C GLY A 66 15.42 -13.46 -6.47
N PRO A 67 16.54 -13.05 -5.85
CA PRO A 67 16.59 -11.82 -5.07
C PRO A 67 16.42 -10.57 -5.95
N PRO A 68 15.79 -9.51 -5.42
CA PRO A 68 15.56 -8.26 -6.14
C PRO A 68 16.89 -7.55 -6.44
N SER A 69 17.04 -7.03 -7.67
CA SER A 69 18.14 -6.12 -8.04
C SER A 69 17.89 -4.71 -7.53
#